data_AF-A0A1T4W5F0-F1
#
_entry.id   AF-A0A1T4W5F0-F1
#
_cell.length_a   1.000
_cell.length_b   1.000
_cell.length_c   1.000
_cell.angle_alpha   90.00
_cell.angle_beta   90.00
_cell.angle_gamma   90.00
#
_symmetry.space_group_name_H-M   'P 1'
#
loop_
_entity.id
_entity.type
_entity.pdbx_description
1 polymer ?
#
loop_
_entity_poly.entity_id
_entity_poly.type
_entity_poly.pdbx_seq_one_letter_code
_entity_poly.pdbx_strand_id
1 'polypeptide(L)'
;MIMQKRSFLASTLWRRHQNPWNWLVQLLGVLLVALAVWLHRGTEAGAGLALFLVGMLDFRLPRFPVSGRFPKRIRRWIRAEVVWVNKPWTRSKRIEAALLFLATLFMLAVLWWGSLPGLGLTVGGFVLLQARRANRDAGIDP
;
A
#
# COMPACT_ATOMS: atom_id res chain seq x y z
N MET A 1 -24.83 -11.04 19.70
CA MET A 1 -24.41 -9.62 19.90
C MET A 1 -22.89 -9.36 19.71
N ILE A 2 -22.05 -10.38 19.47
CA ILE A 2 -20.59 -10.20 19.26
C ILE A 2 -20.22 -9.86 17.79
N MET A 3 -21.01 -10.33 16.81
CA MET A 3 -20.77 -10.03 15.39
C MET A 3 -20.93 -8.55 15.02
N GLN A 4 -21.85 -7.83 15.66
CA GLN A 4 -22.14 -6.42 15.34
C GLN A 4 -21.05 -5.45 15.82
N LYS A 5 -20.29 -5.80 16.88
CA LYS A 5 -19.17 -4.99 17.36
C LYS A 5 -17.94 -5.08 16.43
N ARG A 6 -17.72 -6.22 15.77
CA ARG A 6 -16.57 -6.43 14.87
C ARG A 6 -16.68 -5.60 13.58
N SER A 7 -17.88 -5.49 13.00
CA SER A 7 -18.11 -4.65 11.82
C SER A 7 -17.95 -3.15 12.11
N PHE A 8 -18.32 -2.72 13.33
CA PHE A 8 -18.14 -1.33 13.77
C PHE A 8 -16.67 -0.94 13.92
N LEU A 9 -15.85 -1.80 14.54
CA LEU A 9 -14.41 -1.54 14.69
C LEU A 9 -13.70 -1.50 13.34
N ALA A 10 -13.93 -2.49 12.49
CA ALA A 10 -13.30 -2.56 11.17
C ALA A 10 -13.67 -1.35 10.29
N SER A 11 -14.94 -0.93 10.29
CA SER A 11 -15.37 0.24 9.53
C SER A 11 -14.83 1.57 10.09
N THR A 12 -14.59 1.65 11.40
CA THR A 12 -13.97 2.82 12.03
C THR A 12 -12.48 2.90 11.70
N LEU A 13 -11.75 1.80 11.81
CA LEU A 13 -10.34 1.73 11.43
C LEU A 13 -10.15 2.01 9.94
N TRP A 14 -11.05 1.49 9.09
CA TRP A 14 -11.04 1.76 7.65
C TRP A 14 -11.21 3.25 7.35
N ARG A 15 -12.14 3.93 8.03
CA ARG A 15 -12.32 5.38 7.89
C ARG A 15 -11.09 6.17 8.33
N ARG A 16 -10.42 5.75 9.41
CA ARG A 16 -9.19 6.39 9.88
C ARG A 16 -8.03 6.20 8.92
N HIS A 17 -7.88 5.01 8.35
CA HIS A 17 -6.87 4.73 7.33
C HIS A 17 -7.01 5.66 6.10
N GLN A 18 -8.23 6.04 5.72
CA GLN A 18 -8.47 6.96 4.61
C GLN A 18 -8.05 8.42 4.89
N ASN A 19 -7.73 8.79 6.14
CA ASN A 19 -7.15 10.10 6.43
C ASN A 19 -5.73 10.16 5.81
N PRO A 20 -5.41 11.16 4.96
CA PRO A 20 -4.12 11.23 4.28
C PRO A 20 -2.90 11.17 5.20
N TRP A 21 -2.99 11.74 6.41
CA TRP A 21 -1.89 11.67 7.37
C TRP A 21 -1.69 10.26 7.89
N ASN A 22 -2.77 9.60 8.28
CA ASN A 22 -2.77 8.22 8.75
C ASN A 22 -2.20 7.29 7.66
N TRP A 23 -2.68 7.46 6.42
CA TRP A 23 -2.19 6.71 5.27
C TRP A 23 -0.69 6.89 5.05
N LEU A 24 -0.17 8.12 5.14
CA LEU A 24 1.26 8.41 5.03
C LEU A 24 2.07 7.78 6.16
N VAL A 25 1.58 7.83 7.40
CA VAL A 25 2.24 7.21 8.56
C VAL A 25 2.31 5.68 8.38
N GLN A 26 1.22 5.08 7.90
CA GLN A 26 1.21 3.64 7.59
C GLN A 26 2.17 3.29 6.46
N LEU A 27 2.20 4.09 5.40
CA LEU A 27 3.16 3.89 4.31
C LEU A 27 4.60 3.98 4.81
N LEU A 28 4.91 4.97 5.65
CA LEU A 28 6.23 5.10 6.28
C LEU A 28 6.57 3.89 7.17
N GLY A 29 5.58 3.38 7.92
CA GLY A 29 5.74 2.15 8.70
C GLY A 29 6.09 0.95 7.83
N VAL A 30 5.39 0.75 6.71
CA VAL A 30 5.67 -0.32 5.73
C VAL A 30 7.07 -0.16 5.12
N LEU A 31 7.44 1.07 4.73
CA LEU A 31 8.78 1.35 4.19
C LEU A 31 9.88 1.06 5.21
N LEU A 32 9.66 1.41 6.48
CA LEU A 32 10.61 1.12 7.55
C LEU A 32 10.73 -0.39 7.82
N VAL A 33 9.62 -1.14 7.78
CA VAL A 33 9.66 -2.61 7.85
C VAL A 33 10.44 -3.19 6.66
N ALA A 34 10.19 -2.71 5.44
CA ALA A 34 10.90 -3.17 4.25
C ALA A 34 12.42 -2.92 4.36
N LEU A 35 12.81 -1.73 4.86
CA LEU A 35 14.20 -1.39 5.12
C LEU A 35 14.81 -2.25 6.24
N ALA A 36 14.05 -2.52 7.30
CA ALA A 36 14.49 -3.36 8.40
C ALA A 36 14.70 -4.82 7.97
N VAL A 37 13.81 -5.34 7.12
CA VAL A 37 13.97 -6.67 6.49
C VAL A 37 15.23 -6.69 5.64
N TRP A 38 15.47 -5.66 4.83
CA TRP A 38 16.70 -5.53 4.01
C TRP A 38 17.97 -5.51 4.85
N LEU A 39 17.97 -4.79 5.97
CA LEU A 39 19.13 -4.66 6.86
C LEU A 39 19.22 -5.77 7.92
N HIS A 40 18.26 -6.69 7.94
CA HIS A 40 18.09 -7.75 8.95
C HIS A 40 18.06 -7.24 10.39
N ARG A 41 17.39 -6.10 10.63
CA ARG A 41 17.33 -5.48 11.96
C ARG A 41 15.93 -5.58 12.58
N GLY A 42 15.81 -6.40 13.63
CA GLY A 42 14.54 -6.64 14.31
C GLY A 42 13.96 -5.40 15.01
N THR A 43 14.81 -4.52 15.54
CA THR A 43 14.39 -3.28 16.23
C THR A 43 13.66 -2.32 15.30
N GLU A 44 14.20 -2.08 14.11
CA GLU A 44 13.61 -1.23 13.09
C GLU A 44 12.33 -1.86 12.53
N ALA A 45 12.28 -3.20 12.43
CA ALA A 45 11.06 -3.91 12.02
C ALA A 45 9.95 -3.70 13.06
N GLY A 46 10.27 -3.83 14.34
CA GLY A 46 9.34 -3.52 15.43
C GLY A 46 8.87 -2.06 15.41
N ALA A 47 9.79 -1.11 15.20
CA ALA A 47 9.45 0.31 15.08
C ALA A 47 8.55 0.60 13.87
N GLY A 48 8.81 -0.03 12.72
CA GLY A 48 7.98 0.08 11.52
C GLY A 48 6.57 -0.48 11.72
N LEU A 49 6.46 -1.64 12.38
CA LEU A 49 5.17 -2.22 12.77
C LEU A 49 4.42 -1.32 13.75
N ALA A 50 5.11 -0.81 14.77
CA ALA A 50 4.52 0.14 15.71
C ALA A 50 4.02 1.40 15.00
N LEU A 51 4.82 1.97 14.09
CA LEU A 51 4.44 3.15 13.31
C LEU A 51 3.22 2.87 12.43
N PHE A 52 3.16 1.69 11.79
CA PHE A 52 1.99 1.25 11.02
C PHE A 52 0.73 1.17 11.90
N LEU A 53 0.84 0.55 13.08
CA LEU A 53 -0.28 0.44 14.02
C LEU A 53 -0.71 1.82 14.56
N VAL A 54 0.24 2.71 14.85
CA VAL A 54 -0.04 4.09 15.29
C VAL A 54 -0.74 4.87 14.16
N GLY A 55 -0.43 4.58 12.90
CA GLY A 55 -1.18 5.08 11.74
C GLY A 55 -2.65 4.64 11.67
N MET A 56 -3.10 3.66 12.48
CA MET A 56 -4.51 3.30 12.60
C MET A 56 -5.26 4.13 13.66
N LEU A 57 -4.52 4.90 14.46
CA LEU A 57 -5.08 5.83 15.45
C LEU A 57 -5.59 7.10 14.78
N ASP A 58 -6.47 7.82 15.47
CA ASP A 58 -7.00 9.08 14.95
C ASP A 58 -6.06 10.24 15.32
N PHE A 59 -5.20 10.63 14.39
CA PHE A 59 -4.33 11.78 14.62
C PHE A 59 -5.08 13.09 14.44
N ARG A 60 -5.04 13.94 15.46
CA ARG A 60 -5.47 15.35 15.37
C ARG A 60 -4.40 16.20 14.70
N LEU A 61 -4.08 15.87 13.45
CA LEU A 61 -3.14 16.65 12.64
C LEU A 61 -3.84 17.81 11.92
N PRO A 62 -3.10 18.87 11.53
CA PRO A 62 -3.64 19.95 10.73
C PRO A 62 -4.30 19.43 9.45
N ARG A 63 -5.20 20.21 8.86
CA ARG A 63 -5.86 19.81 7.60
C ARG A 63 -4.82 19.49 6.53
N PHE A 64 -4.95 18.33 5.89
CA PHE A 64 -4.04 17.93 4.83
C PHE A 64 -4.10 18.93 3.67
N PRO A 65 -2.95 19.35 3.11
CA PRO A 65 -2.92 20.38 2.07
C PRO A 65 -3.82 20.03 0.86
N VAL A 66 -4.38 21.07 0.24
CA VAL A 66 -5.32 20.93 -0.89
C VAL A 66 -4.63 21.19 -2.23
N SER A 67 -3.65 22.08 -2.26
CA SER A 67 -2.89 22.45 -3.47
C SER A 67 -1.54 21.71 -3.55
N GLY A 68 -1.00 21.60 -4.76
CA GLY A 68 0.29 20.95 -5.03
C GLY A 68 0.21 19.55 -5.64
N ARG A 69 1.30 19.12 -6.28
CA ARG A 69 1.37 17.80 -6.96
C ARG A 69 1.36 16.64 -5.97
N PHE A 70 2.05 16.78 -4.85
CA PHE A 70 2.17 15.72 -3.84
C PHE A 70 0.83 15.39 -3.17
N PRO A 71 0.07 16.36 -2.60
CA PRO A 71 -1.22 16.07 -1.99
C PRO A 71 -2.24 15.47 -2.98
N LYS A 72 -2.21 15.91 -4.24
CA LYS A 72 -3.03 15.34 -5.33
C LYS A 72 -2.69 13.86 -5.59
N ARG A 73 -1.40 13.50 -5.59
CA ARG A 73 -0.96 12.10 -5.74
C ARG A 73 -1.43 11.25 -4.57
N ILE A 74 -1.25 11.69 -3.33
CA ILE A 74 -1.68 10.94 -2.14
C ILE A 74 -3.19 10.68 -2.18
N ARG A 75 -4.02 11.70 -2.42
CA ARG A 75 -5.47 11.52 -2.55
C ARG A 75 -5.86 10.58 -3.69
N ARG A 76 -5.11 10.59 -4.80
CA ARG A 76 -5.32 9.66 -5.92
C ARG A 76 -5.05 8.22 -5.51
N TRP A 77 -3.96 7.96 -4.79
CA TRP A 77 -3.62 6.62 -4.28
C TRP A 77 -4.67 6.11 -3.29
N ILE A 78 -5.05 6.92 -2.30
CA ILE A 78 -6.11 6.57 -1.34
C ILE A 78 -7.41 6.28 -2.07
N ARG A 79 -7.79 7.09 -3.07
CA ARG A 79 -8.99 6.84 -3.87
C ARG A 79 -8.90 5.53 -4.66
N ALA A 80 -7.75 5.25 -5.28
CA ALA A 80 -7.55 4.01 -6.03
C ALA A 80 -7.68 2.78 -5.12
N GLU A 81 -7.12 2.84 -3.92
CA GLU A 81 -7.26 1.80 -2.90
C GLU A 81 -8.73 1.62 -2.48
N VAL A 82 -9.42 2.71 -2.15
CA VAL A 82 -10.85 2.66 -1.77
C VAL A 82 -11.72 2.08 -2.89
N VAL A 83 -11.49 2.49 -4.14
CA VAL A 83 -12.21 1.95 -5.30
C VAL A 83 -11.92 0.46 -5.47
N TRP A 84 -10.66 0.04 -5.36
CA TRP A 84 -10.29 -1.36 -5.47
C TRP A 84 -10.90 -2.21 -4.36
N VAL A 85 -10.85 -1.76 -3.10
CA VAL A 85 -11.44 -2.47 -1.96
C VAL A 85 -12.97 -2.60 -2.11
N ASN A 86 -13.65 -1.55 -2.56
CA ASN A 86 -15.10 -1.58 -2.75
C ASN A 86 -15.57 -2.29 -4.03
N LYS A 87 -14.68 -2.60 -4.98
CA LYS A 87 -15.01 -3.39 -6.19
C LYS A 87 -15.59 -4.77 -5.78
N PRO A 88 -16.66 -5.27 -6.41
CA PRO A 88 -17.22 -6.58 -6.08
C PRO A 88 -16.18 -7.70 -6.24
N TRP A 89 -16.33 -8.79 -5.48
CA TRP A 89 -15.36 -9.90 -5.44
C TRP A 89 -15.47 -10.83 -6.66
N THR A 90 -15.23 -10.27 -7.85
CA THR A 90 -15.24 -10.99 -9.13
C THR A 90 -14.00 -11.87 -9.31
N ARG A 91 -14.02 -12.80 -10.28
CA ARG A 91 -12.85 -13.63 -10.62
C ARG A 91 -11.61 -12.78 -10.93
N SER A 92 -11.78 -11.69 -11.68
CA SER A 92 -10.71 -10.73 -11.98
C SER A 92 -10.09 -10.15 -10.70
N LYS A 93 -10.91 -9.71 -9.73
CA LYS A 93 -10.40 -9.18 -8.45
C LYS A 93 -9.66 -10.24 -7.63
N ARG A 94 -10.11 -11.49 -7.64
CA ARG A 94 -9.42 -12.61 -6.96
C ARG A 94 -8.03 -12.85 -7.54
N ILE A 95 -7.92 -12.85 -8.88
CA ILE A 95 -6.64 -13.00 -9.57
C ILE A 95 -5.74 -11.80 -9.24
N GLU A 96 -6.25 -10.56 -9.30
CA GLU A 96 -5.51 -9.37 -8.90
C GLU A 96 -5.00 -9.46 -7.46
N ALA A 97 -5.84 -9.88 -6.52
CA ALA A 97 -5.47 -10.05 -5.11
C ALA A 97 -4.40 -11.14 -4.93
N ALA A 98 -4.53 -12.27 -5.63
CA ALA A 98 -3.53 -13.34 -5.60
C ALA A 98 -2.18 -12.88 -6.17
N LEU A 99 -2.18 -12.13 -7.28
CA LEU A 99 -0.97 -11.56 -7.86
C LEU A 99 -0.32 -10.53 -6.93
N LEU A 100 -1.10 -9.67 -6.30
CA LEU A 100 -0.60 -8.70 -5.30
C LEU A 100 0.02 -9.42 -4.10
N PHE A 101 -0.61 -10.49 -3.62
CA PHE A 101 -0.08 -11.31 -2.53
C PHE A 101 1.24 -11.98 -2.92
N LEU A 102 1.29 -12.64 -4.09
CA LEU A 102 2.52 -13.25 -4.60
C LEU A 102 3.63 -12.22 -4.81
N ALA A 103 3.33 -11.05 -5.37
CA ALA A 103 4.29 -9.97 -5.53
C ALA A 103 4.82 -9.47 -4.17
N THR A 104 3.97 -9.41 -3.16
CA THR A 104 4.38 -9.03 -1.79
C THR A 104 5.34 -10.06 -1.19
N LEU A 105 5.03 -11.36 -1.31
CA LEU A 105 5.92 -12.43 -0.85
C LEU A 105 7.26 -12.42 -1.58
N PHE A 106 7.23 -12.26 -2.91
CA PHE A 106 8.43 -12.16 -3.72
C PHE A 106 9.29 -10.96 -3.31
N MET A 107 8.68 -9.80 -3.09
CA MET A 107 9.38 -8.60 -2.62
C MET A 107 10.03 -8.84 -1.25
N LEU A 108 9.33 -9.48 -0.31
CA LEU A 108 9.90 -9.84 0.99
C LEU A 108 11.09 -10.80 0.86
N ALA A 109 11.01 -11.79 -0.02
CA ALA A 109 12.11 -12.72 -0.28
C ALA A 109 13.33 -12.01 -0.90
N VAL A 110 13.10 -11.14 -1.89
CA VAL A 110 14.15 -10.30 -2.49
C VAL A 110 14.80 -9.41 -1.45
N LEU A 111 13.99 -8.77 -0.59
CA LEU A 111 14.50 -7.91 0.47
C LEU A 111 15.31 -8.71 1.48
N TRP A 112 14.83 -9.90 1.85
CA TRP A 112 15.52 -10.82 2.76
C TRP A 112 16.84 -11.34 2.20
N TRP A 113 16.97 -11.52 0.89
CA TRP A 113 18.24 -11.93 0.28
C TRP A 113 19.19 -10.77 -0.02
N GLY A 114 18.78 -9.51 0.20
CA GLY A 114 19.61 -8.35 -0.11
C GLY A 114 19.92 -8.20 -1.60
N SER A 115 19.10 -8.76 -2.49
CA SER A 115 19.38 -8.83 -3.93
C SER A 115 19.00 -7.53 -4.65
N LEU A 116 20.00 -6.70 -4.98
CA LEU A 116 19.82 -5.50 -5.81
C LEU A 116 19.22 -5.82 -7.21
N PRO A 117 19.64 -6.89 -7.92
CA PRO A 117 19.00 -7.29 -9.18
C PRO A 117 17.52 -7.65 -9.00
N GLY A 118 17.15 -8.32 -7.90
CA GLY A 118 15.75 -8.64 -7.61
C GLY A 118 14.89 -7.40 -7.41
N LEU A 119 15.43 -6.37 -6.74
CA LEU A 119 14.76 -5.08 -6.62
C LEU A 119 14.61 -4.39 -7.99
N GLY A 120 15.67 -4.43 -8.80
CA GLY A 120 15.67 -3.90 -10.17
C GLY A 120 14.60 -4.55 -11.04
N LEU A 121 14.44 -5.87 -10.99
CA LEU A 121 13.39 -6.59 -11.71
C LEU A 121 11.99 -6.23 -11.22
N THR A 122 11.81 -6.03 -9.91
CA THR A 122 10.52 -5.64 -9.34
C THR A 122 10.11 -4.23 -9.78
N VAL A 123 11.04 -3.27 -9.69
CA VAL A 123 10.83 -1.89 -10.15
C VAL A 123 10.62 -1.86 -11.66
N GLY A 124 11.46 -2.56 -12.43
CA GLY A 124 11.38 -2.65 -13.88
C GLY A 124 10.05 -3.25 -14.34
N GLY A 125 9.61 -4.36 -13.72
CA GLY A 125 8.30 -4.95 -14.00
C GLY A 125 7.14 -4.00 -13.73
N PHE A 126 7.21 -3.21 -12.65
CA PHE A 126 6.21 -2.19 -12.35
C PHE A 126 6.18 -1.06 -13.40
N VAL A 127 7.36 -0.60 -13.84
CA VAL A 127 7.48 0.42 -14.89
C VAL A 127 6.93 -0.12 -16.21
N LEU A 128 7.26 -1.35 -16.59
CA LEU A 128 6.74 -2.00 -17.79
C LEU A 128 5.22 -2.19 -17.75
N LEU A 129 4.66 -2.56 -16.59
CA LEU A 129 3.21 -2.64 -16.42
C LEU A 129 2.53 -1.27 -16.57
N GLN A 130 3.14 -0.21 -16.04
CA GLN A 130 2.63 1.15 -16.24
C GLN A 130 2.72 1.59 -17.70
N ALA A 131 3.84 1.31 -18.38
CA ALA A 131 4.00 1.60 -19.80
C ALA A 131 2.97 0.83 -20.64
N ARG A 132 2.76 -0.46 -20.37
CA ARG A 132 1.75 -1.28 -21.04
C ARG A 132 0.34 -0.75 -20.85
N ARG A 133 -0.01 -0.28 -19.64
CA ARG A 133 -1.31 0.36 -19.38
C ARG A 133 -1.45 1.65 -20.16
N ALA A 134 -0.43 2.51 -20.12
CA ALA A 134 -0.43 3.76 -20.88
C ALA A 134 -0.55 3.53 -22.40
N ASN A 135 0.12 2.52 -22.94
CA ASN A 135 0.02 2.15 -24.35
C ASN A 135 -1.39 1.69 -24.72
N ARG A 136 -2.00 0.81 -23.89
CA ARG A 136 -3.40 0.40 -24.09
C ARG A 136 -4.37 1.58 -24.03
N ASP A 137 -4.20 2.48 -23.07
CA ASP A 137 -5.06 3.66 -22.93
C ASP A 137 -4.88 4.64 -24.12
N ALA A 138 -3.71 4.62 -24.76
CA ALA A 138 -3.40 5.37 -25.97
C ALA A 138 -3.84 4.67 -27.27
N GLY A 139 -4.47 3.49 -27.19
CA GLY A 139 -4.86 2.69 -28.36
C GLY A 139 -3.68 2.07 -29.11
N ILE A 140 -2.48 2.08 -28.53
CA ILE A 140 -1.31 1.41 -29.05
C ILE A 140 -1.38 -0.03 -28.53
N ASP A 141 -1.95 -0.92 -29.33
CA ASP A 141 -1.95 -2.36 -29.05
C ASP A 141 -0.55 -2.94 -29.34
N PRO A 142 0.17 -3.48 -28.34
CA PRO A 142 1.35 -4.29 -28.55
C PRO A 142 1.01 -5.75 -28.87
#